data_AF-A0A6P6NJI2-F1
#
_entry.id   AF-A0A6P6NJI2-F1
#
_cell.length_a   1.000
_cell.length_b   1.000
_cell.length_c   1.000
_cell.angle_alpha   90.00
_cell.angle_beta   90.00
_cell.angle_gamma   90.00
#
_symmetry.space_group_name_H-M   'P 1'
#
loop_
_entity.id
_entity.type
_entity.pdbx_description
1 polymer ?
#
loop_
_entity_poly.entity_id
_entity_poly.type
_entity_poly.pdbx_seq_one_letter_code
_entity_poly.pdbx_strand_id
1 'polypeptide(L)'
;MAEVHRQIQMQLEDMLKSFHNELLTELEKKVELDVRYLNAALKKYQMEHRSKGESLEKCQAELKKLRRKSQGSKNPSKYGDKEMQYVETITSKQNELDKYISESYKNALSEERRRYCFLVDRQCAAAKTSNAYYTKVRIHVMLKKIW
;
A
#
# COMPACT_ATOMS: atom_id res chain seq x y z
N MET A 1 -0.28 52.48 7.19
CA MET A 1 0.84 51.58 6.80
C MET A 1 1.09 50.46 7.81
N ALA A 2 1.29 50.76 9.11
CA ALA A 2 1.58 49.73 10.13
C ALA A 2 0.48 48.66 10.30
N GLU A 3 -0.80 49.06 10.29
CA GLU A 3 -1.93 48.13 10.44
C GLU A 3 -2.02 47.10 9.30
N VAL A 4 -1.78 47.53 8.06
CA VAL A 4 -1.73 46.63 6.90
C VAL A 4 -0.58 45.63 7.01
N HIS A 5 0.60 46.08 7.45
CA HIS A 5 1.73 45.18 7.68
C HIS A 5 1.42 44.15 8.78
N ARG A 6 0.74 44.57 9.86
CA ARG A 6 0.29 43.68 10.93
C ARG A 6 -0.67 42.60 10.40
N GLN A 7 -1.65 42.98 9.58
CA GLN A 7 -2.62 42.05 9.01
C GLN A 7 -2.00 41.05 8.02
N ILE A 8 -1.00 41.47 7.25
CA ILE A 8 -0.23 40.58 6.37
C ILE A 8 0.59 39.60 7.21
N GLN A 9 1.26 40.10 8.26
CA GLN A 9 2.07 39.28 9.16
C GLN A 9 1.23 38.19 9.86
N MET A 10 0.05 38.55 10.36
CA MET A 10 -0.85 37.56 10.98
C MET A 10 -1.26 36.45 10.00
N GLN A 11 -1.56 36.79 8.74
CA GLN A 11 -1.92 35.79 7.73
C GLN A 11 -0.73 34.91 7.32
N LEU A 12 0.48 35.46 7.33
CA LEU A 12 1.69 34.68 7.12
C LEU A 12 1.89 33.66 8.25
N GLU A 13 1.69 34.09 9.50
CA GLU A 13 1.77 33.21 10.67
C GLU A 13 0.71 32.10 10.63
N ASP A 14 -0.52 32.42 10.23
CA ASP A 14 -1.59 31.43 10.07
C ASP A 14 -1.27 30.42 8.96
N MET A 15 -0.70 30.89 7.83
CA MET A 15 -0.22 30.03 6.75
C MET A 15 0.89 29.08 7.23
N LEU A 16 1.87 29.59 7.98
CA LEU A 16 2.96 28.78 8.54
C LEU A 16 2.46 27.76 9.57
N LYS A 17 1.50 28.15 10.41
CA LYS A 17 0.85 27.23 11.37
C LYS A 17 0.11 26.11 10.64
N SER A 18 -0.67 26.44 9.61
CA SER A 18 -1.37 25.44 8.78
C SER A 18 -0.38 24.51 8.10
N PHE A 19 0.71 25.03 7.52
CA PHE A 19 1.77 24.20 6.94
C PHE A 19 2.39 23.24 7.95
N HIS A 20 2.74 23.72 9.14
CA HIS A 20 3.36 22.87 10.17
C HIS A 20 2.38 21.80 10.69
N ASN A 21 1.16 22.20 11.02
CA ASN A 21 0.19 21.32 11.67
C ASN A 21 -0.49 20.35 10.69
N GLU A 22 -0.85 20.83 9.50
CA GLU A 22 -1.65 20.04 8.56
C GLU A 22 -0.82 19.26 7.55
N LEU A 23 0.42 19.68 7.25
CA LEU A 23 1.32 18.98 6.35
C LEU A 23 2.43 18.26 7.12
N LEU A 24 3.33 18.98 7.81
CA LEU A 24 4.51 18.36 8.41
C LEU A 24 4.14 17.34 9.49
N THR A 25 3.37 17.78 10.49
CA THR A 25 2.96 16.93 11.62
C THR A 25 2.18 15.70 11.16
N GLU A 26 1.28 15.86 10.19
CA GLU A 26 0.48 14.75 9.66
C GLU A 26 1.30 13.78 8.80
N LEU A 27 2.31 14.25 8.07
CA LEU A 27 3.25 13.39 7.34
C LEU A 27 4.13 12.60 8.31
N GLU A 28 4.66 13.23 9.36
CA GLU A 28 5.47 12.55 10.38
C GLU A 28 4.69 11.43 11.06
N LYS A 29 3.46 11.73 11.53
CA LYS A 29 2.55 10.73 12.08
C LYS A 29 2.28 9.59 11.09
N LYS A 30 2.03 9.92 9.81
CA LYS A 30 1.73 8.93 8.78
C LYS A 30 2.91 7.99 8.56
N VAL A 31 4.13 8.52 8.44
CA VAL A 31 5.35 7.73 8.23
C VAL A 31 5.60 6.80 9.42
N GLU A 32 5.45 7.27 10.65
CA GLU A 32 5.67 6.44 11.83
C GLU A 32 4.69 5.26 11.89
N LEU A 33 3.41 5.51 11.62
CA LEU A 33 2.38 4.47 11.56
C LEU A 33 2.63 3.50 10.40
N ASP A 34 3.02 4.02 9.23
CA ASP A 34 3.27 3.21 8.04
C ASP A 34 4.45 2.24 8.24
N VAL A 35 5.52 2.65 8.93
CA VAL A 35 6.65 1.74 9.22
C VAL A 35 6.17 0.51 10.01
N ARG A 36 5.34 0.73 11.04
CA ARG A 36 4.81 -0.37 11.87
C ARG A 36 3.85 -1.24 11.06
N TYR A 37 2.94 -0.61 10.32
CA TYR A 37 1.95 -1.32 9.50
C TYR A 37 2.60 -2.15 8.38
N LEU A 38 3.53 -1.57 7.62
CA LEU A 38 4.18 -2.22 6.49
C LEU A 38 5.01 -3.42 6.93
N ASN A 39 5.72 -3.33 8.05
CA ASN A 39 6.45 -4.47 8.60
C ASN A 39 5.51 -5.62 8.98
N ALA A 40 4.39 -5.33 9.63
CA ALA A 40 3.39 -6.33 9.98
C ALA A 40 2.73 -6.94 8.73
N ALA A 41 2.37 -6.12 7.75
CA ALA A 41 1.75 -6.54 6.50
C ALA A 41 2.70 -7.42 5.66
N LEU A 42 3.96 -7.01 5.52
CA LEU A 42 4.99 -7.78 4.80
C LEU A 42 5.24 -9.13 5.47
N LYS A 43 5.39 -9.15 6.80
CA LYS A 43 5.58 -10.40 7.55
C LYS A 43 4.40 -11.34 7.37
N LYS A 44 3.16 -10.82 7.41
CA LYS A 44 1.94 -11.61 7.17
C LYS A 44 1.93 -12.19 5.76
N TYR A 45 2.24 -11.37 4.75
CA TYR A 45 2.34 -11.83 3.36
C TYR A 45 3.35 -12.96 3.18
N GLN A 46 4.56 -12.77 3.70
CA GLN A 46 5.65 -13.75 3.59
C GLN A 46 5.30 -15.07 4.28
N MET A 47 4.67 -15.02 5.45
CA MET A 47 4.23 -16.21 6.19
C MET A 47 3.19 -17.00 5.42
N GLU A 48 2.15 -16.33 4.92
CA GLU A 48 1.05 -16.97 4.20
C GLU A 48 1.50 -17.51 2.84
N HIS A 49 2.28 -16.73 2.10
CA HIS A 49 2.88 -17.15 0.83
C HIS A 49 3.73 -18.42 1.02
N ARG A 50 4.59 -18.43 2.04
CA ARG A 50 5.42 -19.60 2.38
C ARG A 50 4.57 -20.80 2.75
N SER A 51 3.59 -20.64 3.64
CA SER A 51 2.70 -21.72 4.08
C SER A 51 1.96 -22.37 2.90
N LYS A 52 1.40 -21.55 1.98
CA LYS A 52 0.74 -22.03 0.77
C LYS A 52 1.71 -22.75 -0.18
N GLY A 53 2.91 -22.19 -0.38
CA GLY A 53 3.97 -22.81 -1.18
C GLY A 53 4.42 -24.16 -0.63
N GLU A 54 4.73 -24.24 0.67
CA GLU A 54 5.11 -25.49 1.34
C GLU A 54 4.01 -26.55 1.25
N SER A 55 2.73 -26.15 1.40
CA SER A 55 1.62 -27.09 1.24
C SER A 55 1.49 -27.64 -0.18
N LEU A 56 1.74 -26.80 -1.20
CA LEU A 56 1.71 -27.20 -2.59
C LEU A 56 2.87 -28.16 -2.91
N GLU A 57 4.10 -27.81 -2.51
CA GLU A 57 5.29 -28.64 -2.68
C GLU A 57 5.13 -30.02 -2.03
N LYS A 58 4.54 -30.06 -0.82
CA LYS A 58 4.23 -31.33 -0.13
C LYS A 58 3.29 -32.20 -0.96
N CYS A 59 2.22 -31.64 -1.52
CA CYS A 59 1.30 -32.40 -2.37
C CYS A 59 1.99 -32.91 -3.66
N GLN A 60 2.82 -32.08 -4.30
CA GLN A 60 3.60 -32.47 -5.46
C GLN A 60 4.60 -33.60 -5.14
N ALA A 61 5.26 -33.54 -3.98
CA ALA A 61 6.17 -34.58 -3.52
C ALA A 61 5.45 -35.92 -3.27
N GLU A 62 4.25 -35.89 -2.68
CA GLU A 62 3.43 -37.10 -2.47
C GLU A 62 2.94 -37.71 -3.79
N LEU A 63 2.52 -36.90 -4.77
CA LEU A 63 2.19 -37.40 -6.10
C LEU A 63 3.41 -38.05 -6.79
N LYS A 64 4.59 -37.42 -6.68
CA LYS A 64 5.84 -37.99 -7.22
C LYS A 64 6.19 -39.33 -6.57
N LYS A 65 6.00 -39.46 -5.24
CA LYS A 65 6.16 -40.72 -4.52
C LYS A 65 5.14 -41.78 -4.97
N LEU A 66 3.88 -41.39 -5.18
CA LEU A 66 2.83 -42.29 -5.65
C LEU A 66 3.16 -42.86 -7.03
N ARG A 67 3.57 -42.02 -7.98
CA ARG A 67 3.96 -42.44 -9.33
C ARG A 67 5.11 -43.43 -9.34
N ARG A 68 6.11 -43.24 -8.46
CA ARG A 68 7.22 -44.20 -8.28
C ARG A 68 6.73 -45.55 -7.76
N LYS A 69 5.75 -45.57 -6.85
CA LYS A 69 5.14 -46.81 -6.34
C LYS A 69 4.30 -47.51 -7.42
N SER A 70 3.62 -46.75 -8.25
CA SER A 70 2.80 -47.26 -9.36
C SER A 70 3.64 -48.02 -10.39
N GLN A 71 4.80 -47.48 -10.79
CA GLN A 71 5.71 -48.12 -11.76
C GLN A 71 6.28 -49.47 -11.30
N GLY A 72 6.47 -49.67 -9.99
CA GLY A 72 6.97 -50.93 -9.42
C GLY A 72 5.87 -51.95 -9.08
N SER A 73 4.60 -51.63 -9.34
CA SER A 73 3.44 -52.45 -8.96
C SER A 73 3.06 -53.47 -10.03
N LYS A 74 2.65 -54.67 -9.61
CA LYS A 74 2.01 -55.66 -10.50
C LYS A 74 0.61 -55.24 -10.98
N ASN A 75 -0.03 -54.27 -10.29
CA ASN A 75 -1.29 -53.64 -10.68
C ASN A 75 -1.14 -52.11 -10.68
N PRO A 76 -0.65 -51.51 -11.77
CA PRO A 76 -0.47 -50.05 -11.88
C PRO A 76 -1.80 -49.28 -11.91
N SER A 77 -2.84 -49.86 -12.52
CA SER A 77 -4.16 -49.25 -12.66
C SER A 77 -4.84 -48.90 -11.32
N LYS A 78 -4.48 -49.60 -10.24
CA LYS A 78 -5.01 -49.35 -8.89
C LYS A 78 -4.69 -47.96 -8.34
N TYR A 79 -3.65 -47.29 -8.86
CA TYR A 79 -3.23 -45.97 -8.38
C TYR A 79 -3.86 -44.81 -9.16
N GLY A 80 -4.55 -45.07 -10.28
CA GLY A 80 -5.06 -44.04 -11.19
C GLY A 80 -5.95 -42.99 -10.51
N ASP A 81 -6.97 -43.44 -9.77
CA ASP A 81 -7.90 -42.54 -9.08
C ASP A 81 -7.18 -41.66 -8.05
N LYS A 82 -6.23 -42.25 -7.31
CA LYS A 82 -5.46 -41.54 -6.29
C LYS A 82 -4.50 -40.52 -6.92
N GLU A 83 -3.89 -40.86 -8.06
CA GLU A 83 -3.07 -39.91 -8.82
C GLU A 83 -3.92 -38.73 -9.34
N MET A 84 -5.11 -39.01 -9.87
CA MET A 84 -6.04 -37.98 -10.34
C MET A 84 -6.44 -37.03 -9.21
N GLN A 85 -6.79 -37.56 -8.04
CA GLN A 85 -7.13 -36.75 -6.85
C GLN A 85 -5.97 -35.84 -6.41
N TYR A 86 -4.73 -36.33 -6.46
CA TYR A 86 -3.56 -35.50 -6.18
C TYR A 86 -3.36 -34.40 -7.23
N VAL A 87 -3.56 -34.69 -8.52
CA VAL A 87 -3.48 -33.70 -9.59
C VAL A 87 -4.50 -32.59 -9.39
N GLU A 88 -5.76 -32.92 -9.11
CA GLU A 88 -6.81 -31.93 -8.83
C GLU A 88 -6.48 -31.08 -7.61
N THR A 89 -6.00 -31.71 -6.53
CA THR A 89 -5.60 -31.00 -5.31
C THR A 89 -4.41 -30.05 -5.56
N ILE A 90 -3.42 -30.48 -6.35
CA ILE A 90 -2.27 -29.64 -6.72
C ILE A 90 -2.74 -28.44 -7.55
N THR A 91 -3.60 -28.67 -8.55
CA THR A 91 -4.16 -27.59 -9.38
C THR A 91 -4.94 -26.59 -8.54
N SER A 92 -5.78 -27.06 -7.62
CA SER A 92 -6.50 -26.20 -6.69
C SER A 92 -5.55 -25.37 -5.82
N LYS A 93 -4.53 -25.98 -5.21
CA LYS A 93 -3.53 -25.27 -4.39
C LYS A 93 -2.68 -24.28 -5.17
N GLN A 94 -2.32 -24.62 -6.41
CA GLN A 94 -1.60 -23.71 -7.31
C GLN A 94 -2.45 -22.47 -7.60
N ASN A 95 -3.72 -22.67 -7.97
CA ASN A 95 -4.66 -21.57 -8.22
C ASN A 95 -4.86 -20.69 -6.99
N GLU A 96 -4.93 -21.28 -5.79
CA GLU A 96 -5.01 -20.51 -4.55
C GLU A 96 -3.75 -19.68 -4.28
N LEU A 97 -2.56 -20.22 -4.55
CA LEU A 97 -1.30 -19.50 -4.41
C LEU A 97 -1.20 -18.35 -5.42
N ASP A 98 -1.52 -18.61 -6.69
CA ASP A 98 -1.48 -17.60 -7.76
C ASP A 98 -2.48 -16.47 -7.50
N LYS A 99 -3.70 -16.82 -7.05
CA LYS A 99 -4.71 -15.85 -6.62
C LYS A 99 -4.20 -15.01 -5.45
N TYR A 100 -3.62 -15.66 -4.43
CA TYR A 100 -3.07 -14.97 -3.27
C TYR A 100 -1.97 -13.96 -3.65
N ILE A 101 -1.08 -14.34 -4.57
CA ILE A 101 -0.02 -13.46 -5.09
C ILE A 101 -0.64 -12.28 -5.82
N SER A 102 -1.57 -12.52 -6.75
CA SER A 102 -2.22 -11.48 -7.55
C SER A 102 -2.99 -10.48 -6.69
N GLU A 103 -3.76 -10.96 -5.71
CA GLU A 103 -4.50 -10.10 -4.78
C GLU A 103 -3.56 -9.30 -3.88
N SER A 104 -2.51 -9.93 -3.35
CA SER A 104 -1.51 -9.25 -2.52
C SER A 104 -0.77 -8.15 -3.29
N TYR A 105 -0.46 -8.39 -4.57
CA TYR A 105 0.16 -7.38 -5.43
C TYR A 105 -0.78 -6.19 -5.69
N LYS A 106 -2.05 -6.45 -6.00
CA LYS A 106 -3.07 -5.38 -6.14
C LYS A 106 -3.22 -4.56 -4.85
N ASN A 107 -3.18 -5.22 -3.70
CA ASN A 107 -3.24 -4.56 -2.40
C ASN A 107 -1.99 -3.70 -2.17
N ALA A 108 -0.80 -4.18 -2.49
CA ALA A 108 0.44 -3.42 -2.37
C ALA A 108 0.42 -2.13 -3.22
N LEU A 109 -0.01 -2.23 -4.49
CA LEU A 109 -0.17 -1.06 -5.37
C LEU A 109 -1.23 -0.08 -4.84
N SER A 110 -2.32 -0.59 -4.27
CA SER A 110 -3.36 0.26 -3.66
C SER A 110 -2.83 1.03 -2.45
N GLU A 111 -2.02 0.38 -1.62
CA GLU A 111 -1.36 1.00 -0.47
C GLU A 111 -0.32 2.04 -0.89
N GLU A 112 0.45 1.78 -1.93
CA GLU A 112 1.36 2.78 -2.55
C GLU A 112 0.56 4.01 -3.02
N ARG A 113 -0.49 3.80 -3.81
CA ARG A 113 -1.35 4.89 -4.31
C ARG A 113 -1.95 5.72 -3.16
N ARG A 114 -2.43 5.08 -2.09
CA ARG A 114 -3.00 5.76 -0.92
C ARG A 114 -2.01 6.71 -0.26
N ARG A 115 -0.73 6.35 -0.16
CA ARG A 115 0.33 7.22 0.40
C ARG A 115 0.57 8.45 -0.45
N TYR A 116 0.66 8.28 -1.77
CA TYR A 116 0.80 9.42 -2.68
C TYR A 116 -0.43 10.33 -2.68
N CYS A 117 -1.63 9.77 -2.69
CA CYS A 117 -2.86 10.56 -2.57
C CYS A 117 -2.87 11.38 -1.27
N PHE A 118 -2.49 10.78 -0.14
CA PHE A 118 -2.40 11.50 1.12
C PHE A 118 -1.43 12.68 1.05
N LEU A 119 -0.24 12.49 0.48
CA LEU A 119 0.73 13.59 0.30
C LEU A 119 0.14 14.71 -0.56
N VAL A 120 -0.50 14.38 -1.68
CA VAL A 120 -1.14 15.36 -2.57
C VAL A 120 -2.25 16.11 -1.85
N ASP A 121 -3.09 15.42 -1.08
CA ASP A 121 -4.18 16.05 -0.33
C ASP A 121 -3.66 17.07 0.69
N ARG A 122 -2.59 16.72 1.42
CA ARG A 122 -1.95 17.62 2.39
C ARG A 122 -1.29 18.83 1.71
N GLN A 123 -0.62 18.61 0.57
CA GLN A 123 -0.05 19.67 -0.25
C GLN A 123 -1.14 20.62 -0.79
N CYS A 124 -2.25 20.08 -1.26
CA CYS A 124 -3.41 20.87 -1.70
C CYS A 124 -3.98 21.74 -0.57
N ALA A 125 -4.05 21.23 0.66
CA ALA A 125 -4.47 22.02 1.82
C ALA A 125 -3.50 23.19 2.08
N ALA A 126 -2.19 22.92 2.15
CA ALA A 126 -1.17 23.96 2.35
C ALA A 126 -1.14 25.02 1.22
N ALA A 127 -1.34 24.58 -0.03
CA ALA A 127 -1.39 25.46 -1.19
C ALA A 127 -2.60 26.41 -1.16
N LYS A 128 -3.76 25.94 -0.67
CA LYS A 128 -4.95 26.80 -0.48
C LYS A 128 -4.67 27.92 0.53
N THR A 129 -4.06 27.60 1.67
CA THR A 129 -3.72 28.59 2.69
C THR A 129 -2.69 29.59 2.17
N SER A 130 -1.70 29.09 1.41
CA SER A 130 -0.70 29.92 0.73
C SER A 130 -1.33 30.87 -0.28
N ASN A 131 -2.24 30.37 -1.11
CA ASN A 131 -2.91 31.18 -2.12
C ASN A 131 -3.77 32.29 -1.49
N ALA A 132 -4.44 32.01 -0.36
CA ALA A 132 -5.20 33.02 0.38
C ALA A 132 -4.29 34.16 0.87
N TYR A 133 -3.13 33.82 1.45
CA TYR A 133 -2.12 34.80 1.87
C TYR A 133 -1.63 35.66 0.70
N TYR A 134 -1.16 35.05 -0.39
CA TYR A 134 -0.63 35.79 -1.54
C TYR A 134 -1.69 36.66 -2.23
N THR A 135 -2.93 36.20 -2.29
CA THR A 135 -4.05 37.00 -2.81
C THR A 135 -4.23 38.27 -1.99
N LYS A 136 -4.19 38.17 -0.65
CA LYS A 136 -4.31 39.33 0.25
C LYS A 136 -3.13 40.29 0.11
N VAL A 137 -1.90 39.78 0.02
CA VAL A 137 -0.70 40.61 -0.24
C VAL A 137 -0.85 41.36 -1.57
N ARG A 138 -1.28 40.67 -2.64
CA ARG A 138 -1.44 41.26 -3.96
C ARG A 138 -2.46 42.41 -3.97
N ILE A 139 -3.62 42.24 -3.32
CA ILE A 139 -4.64 43.29 -3.19
C ILE A 139 -4.04 44.53 -2.50
N HIS A 140 -3.32 44.34 -1.40
CA HIS A 140 -2.72 45.46 -0.67
C HIS A 140 -1.62 46.18 -1.45
N VAL A 141 -0.78 45.44 -2.18
CA VAL A 141 0.25 46.05 -3.05
C VAL A 141 -0.40 46.82 -4.20
N MET A 142 -1.48 46.31 -4.80
CA MET A 142 -2.19 47.02 -5.86
C MET A 142 -2.88 48.29 -5.35
N LEU A 143 -3.52 48.25 -4.17
CA LEU A 143 -4.14 49.44 -3.58
C LEU A 143 -3.11 50.54 -3.27
N LYS A 144 -1.88 50.20 -2.86
CA LYS A 144 -0.77 51.15 -2.67
C LYS A 144 -0.20 51.74 -3.97
N LYS A 145 -0.54 51.20 -5.15
CA LYS A 145 -0.10 51.74 -6.45
C LYS A 145 -1.13 52.66 -7.09
N ILE A 146 -2.38 52.62 -6.62
CA ILE A 146 -3.52 53.38 -7.16
C ILE A 146 -3.74 54.70 -6.39
N TRP A 147 -3.25 54.76 -5.14
CA TRP A 147 -3.24 55.93 -4.25
C TRP A 147 -1.80 56.35 -3.97
#